data_AF-A0A7X7DWJ3-F1
#
_entry.id   AF-A0A7X7DWJ3-F1
#
_cell.length_a   1.000
_cell.length_b   1.000
_cell.length_c   1.000
_cell.angle_alpha   90.00
_cell.angle_beta   90.00
_cell.angle_gamma   90.00
#
_symmetry.space_group_name_H-M   'P 1'
#
loop_
_entity.id
_entity.type
_entity.pdbx_description
1 polymer ?
#
loop_
_entity_poly.entity_id
_entity_poly.type
_entity_poly.pdbx_seq_one_letter_code
_entity_poly.pdbx_strand_id
1 'polypeptide(L)'
;MRIKKIFCFLFFSSLISTAFCGGFTEKSWRKLQINDTLDVLLNGQHAGVLYGSLSVVKGTIENTTHLITQTPEPAGNMQVAVEIIEKRTYNLNGGLISAYQELKSISGRNFWTLEKSGKSPWTLLVNAGGVETRKEVTNVKDRLTSIYTIYSGVLNGSLKGGETWEDTSFELTSGENVLITTRCEETPSEANNYSWKFSSKNSVNNIHEIWTLDKKGRTLSRDMYPFKAIKSGIIQKNEQGTAINLFEAFNIAVPRRAQSNETISLKLDSCDLDTSVLFFYKKSDGVYYLNRLPQKCVDGASLAEIPDSVKNFLIPTPTLQTTQPEIIELAEKLKGTMKPGCAMVQTFNDYVYKNINKRNTATFSSALETLKSGFGDCGEHSVLLAALLRAAGIPARVIMGLVYVGPKGGYYYHAWVMAYTGSWIFADPSHGVFPAGFDRVPLIIDDSGDKLVLLSKVLGRIKIEHRKR
;
A
#
# COMPACT_ATOMS: atom_id res chain seq x y z
N MET A 1 -1.36 -17.23 6.79
CA MET A 1 -1.23 -16.14 7.79
C MET A 1 -0.08 -15.16 7.44
N ARG A 2 -0.30 -14.23 6.48
CA ARG A 2 0.52 -13.03 6.20
C ARG A 2 -0.36 -11.93 5.54
N ILE A 3 -1.30 -11.31 6.26
CA ILE A 3 -2.56 -10.85 5.61
C ILE A 3 -2.67 -9.33 5.27
N LYS A 4 -1.90 -8.41 5.86
CA LYS A 4 -2.46 -7.06 6.14
C LYS A 4 -1.87 -5.81 5.44
N LYS A 5 -0.71 -5.84 4.77
CA LYS A 5 -0.07 -4.59 4.24
C LYS A 5 -0.86 -3.85 3.14
N ILE A 6 -1.63 -4.58 2.32
CA ILE A 6 -2.37 -4.02 1.17
C ILE A 6 -3.73 -3.40 1.59
N PHE A 7 -4.22 -3.69 2.79
CA PHE A 7 -5.57 -3.35 3.25
C PHE A 7 -5.82 -1.83 3.38
N CYS A 8 -4.76 -1.02 3.51
CA CYS A 8 -4.84 0.39 3.90
C CYS A 8 -5.44 1.35 2.85
N PHE A 9 -5.56 0.94 1.58
CA PHE A 9 -5.44 1.86 0.44
C PHE A 9 -6.71 2.16 -0.38
N LEU A 10 -7.86 1.60 -0.01
CA LEU A 10 -8.86 1.22 -1.03
C LEU A 10 -10.28 1.81 -0.88
N PHE A 11 -10.48 2.79 0.01
CA PHE A 11 -11.74 3.55 0.14
C PHE A 11 -11.46 5.07 -0.07
N PHE A 12 -12.52 5.89 -0.32
CA PHE A 12 -12.63 7.38 -0.18
C PHE A 12 -12.92 8.35 -1.39
N SER A 13 -14.20 8.43 -1.82
CA SER A 13 -14.99 9.69 -2.07
C SER A 13 -15.01 10.42 -3.46
N SER A 14 -16.17 11.08 -3.82
CA SER A 14 -16.48 11.82 -5.10
C SER A 14 -17.01 13.30 -4.84
N LEU A 15 -16.94 14.40 -5.67
CA LEU A 15 -17.75 15.02 -6.81
C LEU A 15 -16.96 16.11 -7.64
N ILE A 16 -17.24 16.27 -8.95
CA ILE A 16 -16.94 17.48 -9.77
C ILE A 16 -18.25 18.12 -10.24
N SER A 17 -18.34 19.45 -10.11
CA SER A 17 -19.58 20.21 -9.96
C SER A 17 -20.57 20.19 -11.13
N THR A 18 -21.84 19.99 -10.80
CA THR A 18 -22.96 20.74 -11.37
C THR A 18 -23.41 21.83 -10.37
N ALA A 19 -23.81 23.01 -10.85
CA ALA A 19 -24.08 24.16 -9.99
C ALA A 19 -25.43 24.01 -9.26
N PHE A 20 -25.40 24.02 -7.92
CA PHE A 20 -26.60 24.08 -7.07
C PHE A 20 -26.61 25.40 -6.30
N CYS A 21 -27.57 26.30 -6.57
CA CYS A 21 -27.69 27.60 -5.91
C CYS A 21 -28.28 27.53 -4.47
N GLY A 22 -28.18 26.38 -3.81
CA GLY A 22 -28.45 26.21 -2.39
C GLY A 22 -27.14 25.99 -1.64
N GLY A 23 -26.65 27.00 -0.93
CA GLY A 23 -25.37 26.92 -0.22
C GLY A 23 -25.34 25.80 0.82
N PHE A 24 -24.17 25.16 0.97
CA PHE A 24 -23.95 24.16 2.02
C PHE A 24 -24.06 24.84 3.39
N THR A 25 -24.91 24.33 4.28
CA THR A 25 -25.13 24.92 5.61
C THR A 25 -24.85 23.90 6.71
N GLU A 26 -24.48 24.36 7.90
CA GLU A 26 -24.35 23.49 9.06
C GLU A 26 -25.65 22.71 9.32
N LYS A 27 -26.80 23.36 9.13
CA LYS A 27 -28.14 22.76 9.26
C LYS A 27 -28.42 21.65 8.22
N SER A 28 -27.84 21.71 7.03
CA SER A 28 -27.99 20.63 6.05
C SER A 28 -27.04 19.47 6.33
N TRP A 29 -25.77 19.74 6.66
CA TRP A 29 -24.82 18.70 7.09
C TRP A 29 -25.24 17.99 8.38
N ARG A 30 -25.88 18.67 9.34
CA ARG A 30 -26.41 18.04 10.56
C ARG A 30 -27.56 17.04 10.33
N LYS A 31 -28.16 16.99 9.14
CA LYS A 31 -29.09 15.90 8.75
C LYS A 31 -28.37 14.65 8.26
N LEU A 32 -27.08 14.77 7.93
CA LEU A 32 -26.28 13.81 7.18
C LEU A 32 -25.21 13.25 8.12
N GLN A 33 -25.67 12.50 9.13
CA GLN A 33 -24.81 11.82 10.09
C GLN A 33 -24.68 10.34 9.72
N ILE A 34 -23.45 9.89 9.46
CA ILE A 34 -23.13 8.48 9.20
C ILE A 34 -22.45 7.90 10.44
N ASN A 35 -22.86 6.70 10.85
CA ASN A 35 -22.16 5.87 11.82
C ASN A 35 -22.36 4.41 11.39
N ASP A 36 -21.40 3.88 10.63
CA ASP A 36 -21.40 2.50 10.12
C ASP A 36 -20.40 1.63 10.90
N THR A 37 -20.75 0.35 11.03
CA THR A 37 -19.87 -0.71 11.54
C THR A 37 -20.02 -1.92 10.63
N LEU A 38 -18.93 -2.27 9.96
CA LEU A 38 -18.90 -3.29 8.93
C LEU A 38 -17.88 -4.38 9.29
N ASP A 39 -18.31 -5.63 9.31
CA ASP A 39 -17.40 -6.77 9.32
C ASP A 39 -16.72 -6.84 7.96
N VAL A 40 -15.38 -6.91 7.94
CA VAL A 40 -14.61 -6.96 6.69
C VAL A 40 -14.11 -8.36 6.44
N LEU A 41 -14.52 -8.89 5.29
CA LEU A 41 -14.17 -10.20 4.78
C LEU A 41 -13.02 -10.08 3.76
N LEU A 42 -12.17 -11.10 3.73
CA LEU A 42 -11.20 -11.37 2.67
C LEU A 42 -11.48 -12.77 2.12
N ASN A 43 -11.88 -12.89 0.85
CA ASN A 43 -12.33 -14.15 0.25
C ASN A 43 -13.36 -14.90 1.12
N GLY A 44 -14.39 -14.19 1.60
CA GLY A 44 -15.45 -14.71 2.49
C GLY A 44 -15.09 -14.74 3.98
N GLN A 45 -13.82 -14.83 4.34
CA GLN A 45 -13.40 -15.03 5.72
C GLN A 45 -13.21 -13.71 6.49
N HIS A 46 -13.69 -13.65 7.73
CA HIS A 46 -13.56 -12.45 8.59
C HIS A 46 -12.09 -12.10 8.85
N ALA A 47 -11.72 -10.86 8.57
CA ALA A 47 -10.36 -10.34 8.69
C ALA A 47 -10.26 -9.13 9.65
N GLY A 48 -11.39 -8.50 9.98
CA GLY A 48 -11.43 -7.29 10.80
C GLY A 48 -12.79 -6.62 10.83
N VAL A 49 -12.86 -5.45 11.47
CA VAL A 49 -14.03 -4.57 11.51
C VAL A 49 -13.61 -3.18 11.03
N LEU A 50 -14.44 -2.58 10.17
CA LEU A 50 -14.32 -1.21 9.68
C LEU A 50 -15.44 -0.37 10.31
N TYR A 51 -15.05 0.59 11.15
CA TYR A 51 -15.91 1.66 11.62
C TYR A 51 -15.78 2.85 10.66
N GLY A 52 -16.90 3.52 10.36
CA GLY A 52 -16.92 4.75 9.59
C GLY A 52 -17.89 5.74 10.19
N SER A 53 -17.49 7.01 10.33
CA SER A 53 -18.37 8.06 10.82
C SER A 53 -18.21 9.37 10.06
N LEU A 54 -19.32 10.08 9.92
CA LEU A 54 -19.38 11.41 9.33
C LEU A 54 -20.30 12.27 10.17
N SER A 55 -19.80 13.40 10.67
CA SER A 55 -20.59 14.27 11.56
C SER A 55 -20.12 15.72 11.57
N VAL A 56 -20.98 16.63 12.05
CA VAL A 56 -20.65 18.05 12.23
C VAL A 56 -20.16 18.32 13.65
N VAL A 57 -18.88 18.64 13.78
CA VAL A 57 -18.19 18.92 15.04
C VAL A 57 -17.71 20.36 15.03
N LYS A 58 -18.13 21.18 16.01
CA LYS A 58 -17.65 22.57 16.21
C LYS A 58 -17.64 23.46 14.94
N GLY A 59 -18.62 23.30 14.04
CA GLY A 59 -18.72 24.07 12.80
C GLY A 59 -17.88 23.54 11.62
N THR A 60 -17.15 22.44 11.79
CA THR A 60 -16.50 21.67 10.73
C THR A 60 -17.20 20.33 10.53
N ILE A 61 -16.85 19.63 9.45
CA ILE A 61 -17.30 18.26 9.20
C ILE A 61 -16.11 17.34 9.44
N GLU A 62 -16.28 16.34 10.30
CA GLU A 62 -15.29 15.29 10.53
C GLU A 62 -15.74 14.00 9.84
N ASN A 63 -14.91 13.51 8.92
CA ASN A 63 -15.00 12.19 8.30
C ASN A 63 -13.92 11.31 8.95
N THR A 64 -14.29 10.17 9.52
CA THR A 64 -13.35 9.26 10.20
C THR A 64 -13.60 7.82 9.77
N THR A 65 -12.53 7.06 9.54
CA THR A 65 -12.60 5.59 9.56
C THR A 65 -11.61 5.01 10.54
N HIS A 66 -11.95 3.84 11.08
CA HIS A 66 -11.08 3.04 11.92
C HIS A 66 -11.24 1.58 11.50
N LEU A 67 -10.19 1.04 10.88
CA LEU A 67 -10.10 -0.35 10.49
C LEU A 67 -9.27 -1.10 11.54
N ILE A 68 -9.89 -2.05 12.24
CA ILE A 68 -9.21 -2.96 13.16
C ILE A 68 -9.15 -4.34 12.50
N THR A 69 -7.95 -4.81 12.16
CA THR A 69 -7.75 -6.16 11.62
C THR A 69 -7.24 -7.12 12.69
N GLN A 70 -7.70 -8.37 12.65
CA GLN A 70 -7.29 -9.42 13.60
C GLN A 70 -6.37 -10.47 12.96
N THR A 71 -5.66 -11.26 13.74
CA THR A 71 -4.87 -12.42 13.28
C THR A 71 -4.75 -13.44 14.40
N PRO A 72 -4.67 -14.75 14.10
CA PRO A 72 -4.32 -15.74 15.11
C PRO A 72 -2.94 -15.46 15.71
N GLU A 73 -2.81 -15.70 17.00
CA GLU A 73 -1.56 -15.94 17.71
C GLU A 73 -1.14 -17.41 17.59
N PRO A 74 0.14 -17.76 17.87
CA PRO A 74 0.56 -19.16 18.06
C PRO A 74 -0.21 -19.89 19.17
N ALA A 75 -0.78 -19.17 20.13
CA ALA A 75 -1.63 -19.70 21.21
C ALA A 75 -3.10 -19.90 20.82
N GLY A 76 -3.50 -19.61 19.57
CA GLY A 76 -4.87 -19.77 19.07
C GLY A 76 -5.82 -18.60 19.33
N ASN A 77 -5.49 -17.69 20.25
CA ASN A 77 -6.22 -16.44 20.45
C ASN A 77 -6.13 -15.51 19.23
N MET A 78 -7.11 -14.62 19.04
CA MET A 78 -7.07 -13.60 18.01
C MET A 78 -6.52 -12.28 18.59
N GLN A 79 -5.33 -11.86 18.16
CA GLN A 79 -4.78 -10.54 18.48
C GLN A 79 -5.19 -9.51 17.41
N VAL A 80 -5.33 -8.24 17.80
CA VAL A 80 -5.20 -7.12 16.86
C VAL A 80 -3.78 -7.14 16.31
N ALA A 81 -3.58 -6.88 15.01
CA ALA A 81 -2.22 -6.71 14.48
C ALA A 81 -2.03 -5.61 13.44
N VAL A 82 -3.10 -5.02 12.91
CA VAL A 82 -3.03 -3.66 12.34
C VAL A 82 -4.31 -2.92 12.70
N GLU A 83 -4.14 -1.71 13.22
CA GLU A 83 -5.17 -0.67 13.20
C GLU A 83 -4.77 0.40 12.20
N ILE A 84 -5.71 0.81 11.35
CA ILE A 84 -5.58 2.03 10.54
C ILE A 84 -6.68 2.99 10.98
N ILE A 85 -6.29 4.17 11.43
CA ILE A 85 -7.20 5.26 11.77
C ILE A 85 -6.98 6.36 10.74
N GLU A 86 -8.03 6.78 10.06
CA GLU A 86 -8.00 7.94 9.18
C GLU A 86 -9.03 8.97 9.63
N LYS A 87 -8.65 10.26 9.68
CA LYS A 87 -9.55 11.38 9.97
C LYS A 87 -9.28 12.53 9.00
N ARG A 88 -10.34 13.03 8.36
CA ARG A 88 -10.32 14.25 7.55
C ARG A 88 -11.29 15.28 8.12
N THR A 89 -10.84 16.54 8.16
CA THR A 89 -11.61 17.69 8.65
C THR A 89 -11.90 18.62 7.48
N TYR A 90 -13.17 18.95 7.26
CA TYR A 90 -13.63 19.82 6.16
C TYR A 90 -14.34 21.06 6.67
N ASN A 91 -14.27 22.15 5.90
CA ASN A 91 -15.16 23.29 6.07
C ASN A 91 -16.58 22.94 5.55
N LEU A 92 -17.58 23.74 5.92
CA LEU A 92 -18.98 23.48 5.55
C LEU A 92 -19.25 23.45 4.03
N ASN A 93 -18.37 24.02 3.19
CA ASN A 93 -18.46 23.91 1.73
C ASN A 93 -17.81 22.62 1.17
N GLY A 94 -17.43 21.68 2.04
CA GLY A 94 -16.84 20.40 1.66
C GLY A 94 -15.37 20.46 1.24
N GLY A 95 -14.65 21.57 1.49
CA GLY A 95 -13.21 21.68 1.21
C GLY A 95 -12.35 21.28 2.41
N LEU A 96 -11.26 20.55 2.18
CA LEU A 96 -10.37 20.06 3.23
C LEU A 96 -9.73 21.21 4.05
N ILE A 97 -9.62 21.00 5.36
CA ILE A 97 -8.88 21.82 6.33
C ILE A 97 -7.61 21.09 6.78
N SER A 98 -7.75 19.82 7.16
CA SER A 98 -6.64 18.94 7.56
C SER A 98 -6.99 17.46 7.37
N ALA A 99 -5.98 16.62 7.21
CA ALA A 99 -6.12 15.18 7.15
C ALA A 99 -5.04 14.49 8.00
N TYR A 100 -5.39 13.38 8.64
CA TYR A 100 -4.53 12.57 9.49
C TYR A 100 -4.76 11.09 9.20
N GLN A 101 -3.67 10.32 9.12
CA GLN A 101 -3.71 8.86 9.04
C GLN A 101 -2.68 8.28 10.00
N GLU A 102 -3.05 7.22 10.72
CA GLU A 102 -2.17 6.49 11.61
C GLU A 102 -2.31 4.98 11.39
N LEU A 103 -1.17 4.30 11.22
CA LEU A 103 -1.06 2.85 11.11
C LEU A 103 -0.30 2.32 12.33
N LYS A 104 -0.98 1.53 13.17
CA LYS A 104 -0.43 0.88 14.37
C LYS A 104 -0.30 -0.62 14.16
N SER A 105 0.74 -1.23 14.74
CA SER A 105 0.87 -2.68 14.83
C SER A 105 1.63 -3.10 16.09
N ILE A 106 1.93 -4.41 16.16
CA ILE A 106 2.86 -5.03 17.11
C ILE A 106 4.32 -4.53 17.04
N SER A 107 4.76 -3.85 15.97
CA SER A 107 6.14 -3.34 15.82
C SER A 107 6.28 -1.84 16.08
N GLY A 108 5.22 -1.05 15.90
CA GLY A 108 5.28 0.40 16.07
C GLY A 108 4.05 1.14 15.56
N ARG A 109 4.21 2.45 15.39
CA ARG A 109 3.20 3.38 14.87
C ARG A 109 3.84 4.30 13.83
N ASN A 110 3.15 4.48 12.72
CA ASN A 110 3.57 5.32 11.60
C ASN A 110 2.39 6.26 11.28
N PHE A 111 2.62 7.54 11.04
CA PHE A 111 1.53 8.50 10.82
C PHE A 111 1.85 9.58 9.78
N TRP A 112 0.79 10.06 9.14
CA TRP A 112 0.80 11.10 8.12
C TRP A 112 -0.13 12.22 8.55
N THR A 113 0.35 13.46 8.55
CA THR A 113 -0.42 14.65 8.90
C THR A 113 -0.32 15.67 7.77
N LEU A 114 -1.46 16.05 7.19
CA LEU A 114 -1.56 17.03 6.12
C LEU A 114 -2.31 18.27 6.64
N GLU A 115 -1.59 19.38 6.73
CA GLU A 115 -2.08 20.63 7.31
C GLU A 115 -1.72 21.85 6.45
N LYS A 116 -2.44 22.95 6.66
CA LYS A 116 -2.19 24.22 5.96
C LYS A 116 -2.25 25.42 6.90
N SER A 117 -1.15 26.15 6.99
CA SER A 117 -1.09 27.41 7.74
C SER A 117 -1.42 28.60 6.81
N GLY A 118 -2.64 29.11 6.89
CA GLY A 118 -3.08 30.32 6.17
C GLY A 118 -2.93 30.22 4.65
N LYS A 119 -2.08 31.08 4.06
CA LYS A 119 -1.84 31.15 2.61
C LYS A 119 -0.69 30.26 2.12
N SER A 120 0.08 29.63 3.01
CA SER A 120 1.23 28.78 2.67
C SER A 120 0.83 27.55 1.83
N PRO A 121 1.78 26.85 1.20
CA PRO A 121 1.57 25.49 0.70
C PRO A 121 1.01 24.56 1.79
N TRP A 122 0.44 23.44 1.39
CA TRP A 122 0.16 22.37 2.35
C TRP A 122 1.48 21.75 2.82
N THR A 123 1.50 21.30 4.07
CA THR A 123 2.63 20.54 4.62
C THR A 123 2.16 19.12 4.89
N LEU A 124 2.83 18.14 4.28
CA LEU A 124 2.71 16.73 4.62
C LEU A 124 3.86 16.36 5.57
N LEU A 125 3.50 15.96 6.78
CA LEU A 125 4.40 15.34 7.75
C LEU A 125 4.27 13.83 7.65
N VAL A 126 5.40 13.13 7.67
CA VAL A 126 5.44 11.67 7.68
C VAL A 126 6.35 11.22 8.82
N ASN A 127 5.78 10.59 9.84
CA ASN A 127 6.54 9.92 10.89
C ASN A 127 6.62 8.42 10.58
N ALA A 128 7.85 7.94 10.37
CA ALA A 128 8.13 6.56 10.01
C ALA A 128 9.15 5.95 10.98
N GLY A 129 8.73 4.94 11.74
CA GLY A 129 9.53 4.34 12.82
C GLY A 129 10.03 5.32 13.88
N GLY A 130 9.27 6.40 14.14
CA GLY A 130 9.63 7.46 15.09
C GLY A 130 10.33 8.68 14.47
N VAL A 131 10.85 8.59 13.24
CA VAL A 131 11.53 9.72 12.57
C VAL A 131 10.54 10.53 11.74
N GLU A 132 10.40 11.83 12.02
CA GLU A 132 9.59 12.76 11.21
C GLU A 132 10.38 13.25 9.97
N THR A 133 9.68 13.31 8.84
CA THR A 133 10.10 14.01 7.62
C THR A 133 8.98 14.95 7.16
N ARG A 134 9.34 16.02 6.44
CA ARG A 134 8.43 17.10 6.03
C ARG A 134 8.54 17.37 4.54
N LYS A 135 7.40 17.40 3.85
CA LYS A 135 7.27 17.66 2.40
C LYS A 135 6.26 18.78 2.17
N GLU A 136 6.65 19.84 1.46
CA GLU A 136 5.68 20.83 0.98
C GLU A 136 4.87 20.25 -0.20
N VAL A 137 3.58 20.53 -0.23
CA VAL A 137 2.65 20.07 -1.26
C VAL A 137 1.85 21.26 -1.77
N THR A 138 2.07 21.63 -3.05
CA THR A 138 1.41 22.78 -3.69
C THR A 138 0.06 22.43 -4.30
N ASN A 139 -0.16 21.16 -4.68
CA ASN A 139 -1.38 20.67 -5.30
C ASN A 139 -2.02 19.55 -4.46
N VAL A 140 -2.85 19.95 -3.49
CA VAL A 140 -3.78 19.06 -2.76
C VAL A 140 -5.18 19.33 -3.28
N LYS A 141 -5.83 18.29 -3.81
CA LYS A 141 -7.25 18.30 -4.15
C LYS A 141 -7.93 17.19 -3.33
N ASP A 142 -8.69 17.61 -2.32
CA ASP A 142 -9.52 16.75 -1.50
C ASP A 142 -10.82 17.50 -1.17
N ARG A 143 -11.96 16.90 -1.48
CA ARG A 143 -13.28 17.44 -1.15
C ARG A 143 -14.27 16.32 -0.77
N LEU A 144 -15.41 16.74 -0.23
CA LEU A 144 -16.45 15.87 0.35
C LEU A 144 -17.79 15.97 -0.40
N THR A 145 -17.81 16.50 -1.62
CA THR A 145 -19.05 17.07 -2.19
C THR A 145 -20.06 16.02 -2.67
N SER A 146 -19.68 14.81 -3.07
CA SER A 146 -20.64 13.74 -3.45
C SER A 146 -21.13 13.01 -2.25
N ILE A 147 -20.30 12.86 -1.22
CA ILE A 147 -20.78 12.32 0.04
C ILE A 147 -21.96 13.18 0.51
N TYR A 148 -21.87 14.51 0.37
CA TYR A 148 -23.04 15.38 0.53
C TYR A 148 -24.19 15.08 -0.46
N THR A 149 -23.94 15.19 -1.78
CA THR A 149 -24.99 15.10 -2.80
C THR A 149 -25.69 13.74 -2.85
N ILE A 150 -24.92 12.65 -2.84
CA ILE A 150 -25.42 11.27 -2.86
C ILE A 150 -26.21 10.98 -1.59
N TYR A 151 -25.67 11.22 -0.38
CA TYR A 151 -26.40 10.88 0.85
C TYR A 151 -27.62 11.80 1.05
N SER A 152 -27.56 13.07 0.64
CA SER A 152 -28.74 13.94 0.62
C SER A 152 -29.82 13.40 -0.32
N GLY A 153 -29.43 12.94 -1.52
CA GLY A 153 -30.29 12.32 -2.52
C GLY A 153 -30.86 10.95 -2.11
N VAL A 154 -30.12 10.19 -1.32
CA VAL A 154 -30.54 8.91 -0.74
C VAL A 154 -31.57 9.13 0.36
N LEU A 155 -31.38 10.15 1.20
CA LEU A 155 -32.26 10.48 2.33
C LEU A 155 -33.57 11.17 1.90
N ASN A 156 -33.59 11.90 0.77
CA ASN A 156 -34.80 12.53 0.23
C ASN A 156 -35.46 11.73 -0.92
N GLY A 157 -34.80 10.70 -1.45
CA GLY A 157 -35.29 9.89 -2.57
C GLY A 157 -35.11 10.50 -3.97
N SER A 158 -34.27 11.53 -4.14
CA SER A 158 -34.22 12.32 -5.39
C SER A 158 -33.24 11.83 -6.47
N LEU A 159 -32.35 10.87 -6.18
CA LEU A 159 -31.39 10.36 -7.17
C LEU A 159 -32.05 9.47 -8.21
N LYS A 160 -31.55 9.54 -9.45
CA LYS A 160 -31.94 8.66 -10.56
C LYS A 160 -30.83 7.65 -10.88
N GLY A 161 -31.24 6.50 -11.39
CA GLY A 161 -30.31 5.50 -11.93
C GLY A 161 -29.52 6.11 -13.10
N GLY A 162 -28.20 5.90 -13.08
CA GLY A 162 -27.28 6.43 -14.08
C GLY A 162 -26.66 7.79 -13.78
N GLU A 163 -27.04 8.49 -12.71
CA GLU A 163 -26.34 9.71 -12.27
C GLU A 163 -24.88 9.41 -11.85
N THR A 164 -23.97 10.38 -12.07
CA THR A 164 -22.51 10.21 -11.93
C THR A 164 -21.82 11.40 -11.27
N TRP A 165 -20.75 11.15 -10.50
CA TRP A 165 -20.04 12.15 -9.69
C TRP A 165 -18.53 11.85 -9.51
N GLU A 166 -17.63 12.86 -9.50
CA GLU A 166 -16.16 12.65 -9.55
C GLU A 166 -15.26 13.56 -8.65
N ASP A 167 -14.81 13.18 -7.44
CA ASP A 167 -13.85 14.03 -6.66
C ASP A 167 -12.41 13.68 -6.96
N THR A 168 -11.52 14.57 -6.52
CA THR A 168 -10.21 14.13 -6.07
C THR A 168 -10.21 13.92 -4.55
N SER A 169 -9.59 12.85 -4.07
CA SER A 169 -9.12 12.69 -2.69
C SER A 169 -7.60 12.69 -2.68
N PHE A 170 -6.96 13.22 -1.64
CA PHE A 170 -5.50 13.25 -1.52
C PHE A 170 -5.04 12.05 -0.69
N GLU A 171 -4.31 11.12 -1.28
CA GLU A 171 -3.84 9.92 -0.59
C GLU A 171 -2.55 10.24 0.17
N LEU A 172 -2.58 10.07 1.49
CA LEU A 172 -1.61 10.66 2.40
C LEU A 172 -0.21 10.02 2.35
N THR A 173 -0.10 8.75 1.97
CA THR A 173 1.17 8.02 1.98
C THR A 173 2.00 8.24 0.71
N SER A 174 1.35 8.27 -0.47
CA SER A 174 1.99 8.66 -1.74
C SER A 174 2.09 10.17 -1.92
N GLY A 175 1.12 10.92 -1.40
CA GLY A 175 0.89 12.32 -1.74
C GLY A 175 0.27 12.51 -3.14
N GLU A 176 -0.36 11.48 -3.70
CA GLU A 176 -1.02 11.53 -5.00
C GLU A 176 -2.48 12.02 -4.94
N ASN A 177 -2.92 12.57 -6.06
CA ASN A 177 -4.26 13.11 -6.24
C ASN A 177 -5.16 12.08 -6.94
N VAL A 178 -6.02 11.42 -6.18
CA VAL A 178 -6.83 10.27 -6.62
C VAL A 178 -8.20 10.73 -7.10
N LEU A 179 -8.44 10.74 -8.42
CA LEU A 179 -9.77 11.01 -9.00
C LEU A 179 -10.65 9.77 -8.82
N ILE A 180 -11.89 9.94 -8.35
CA ILE A 180 -12.81 8.83 -8.09
C ILE A 180 -14.18 9.11 -8.70
N THR A 181 -14.50 8.40 -9.77
CA THR A 181 -15.80 8.43 -10.44
C THR A 181 -16.76 7.45 -9.76
N THR A 182 -17.94 7.93 -9.36
CA THR A 182 -19.04 7.17 -8.77
C THR A 182 -20.26 7.26 -9.65
N ARG A 183 -21.04 6.17 -9.75
CA ARG A 183 -22.30 6.10 -10.50
C ARG A 183 -23.40 5.42 -9.69
N CYS A 184 -24.64 5.92 -9.79
CA CYS A 184 -25.82 5.21 -9.32
C CYS A 184 -26.17 4.09 -10.31
N GLU A 185 -26.06 2.85 -9.86
CA GLU A 185 -26.35 1.66 -10.68
C GLU A 185 -27.83 1.28 -10.59
N GLU A 186 -28.38 1.24 -9.37
CA GLU A 186 -29.78 0.88 -9.12
C GLU A 186 -30.39 1.77 -8.04
N THR A 187 -31.68 2.09 -8.22
CA THR A 187 -32.51 2.79 -7.25
C THR A 187 -33.37 1.80 -6.43
N PRO A 188 -33.94 2.21 -5.28
CA PRO A 188 -34.70 1.33 -4.41
C PRO A 188 -35.95 0.75 -5.06
N SER A 189 -35.94 -0.56 -5.28
CA SER A 189 -37.05 -1.35 -5.81
C SER A 189 -37.31 -2.58 -4.95
N GLU A 190 -38.44 -3.25 -5.13
CA GLU A 190 -38.71 -4.51 -4.42
C GLU A 190 -37.66 -5.58 -4.74
N ALA A 191 -37.24 -5.66 -6.01
CA ALA A 191 -36.24 -6.62 -6.51
C ALA A 191 -34.84 -6.48 -5.87
N ASN A 192 -34.49 -5.31 -5.31
CA ASN A 192 -33.23 -5.09 -4.59
C ASN A 192 -33.42 -4.77 -3.10
N ASN A 193 -34.50 -5.27 -2.49
CA ASN A 193 -34.84 -5.07 -1.07
C ASN A 193 -34.90 -3.58 -0.66
N TYR A 194 -35.29 -2.71 -1.59
CA TYR A 194 -35.33 -1.26 -1.45
C TYR A 194 -33.98 -0.64 -1.07
N SER A 195 -32.88 -1.15 -1.63
CA SER A 195 -31.53 -0.60 -1.47
C SER A 195 -31.14 0.33 -2.62
N TRP A 196 -30.23 1.25 -2.34
CA TRP A 196 -29.46 1.97 -3.36
C TRP A 196 -28.21 1.19 -3.68
N LYS A 197 -27.81 1.14 -4.95
CA LYS A 197 -26.55 0.51 -5.40
C LYS A 197 -25.72 1.50 -6.20
N PHE A 198 -24.45 1.57 -5.88
CA PHE A 198 -23.48 2.44 -6.53
C PHE A 198 -22.28 1.63 -7.02
N SER A 199 -21.66 2.10 -8.09
CA SER A 199 -20.32 1.69 -8.50
C SER A 199 -19.36 2.86 -8.34
N SER A 200 -18.13 2.60 -7.90
CA SER A 200 -17.06 3.59 -7.82
C SER A 200 -15.77 3.03 -8.42
N LYS A 201 -14.96 3.88 -9.05
CA LYS A 201 -13.61 3.56 -9.54
C LYS A 201 -12.66 4.69 -9.23
N ASN A 202 -11.41 4.38 -8.90
CA ASN A 202 -10.35 5.38 -8.73
C ASN A 202 -9.36 5.38 -9.90
N SER A 203 -8.77 6.54 -10.20
CA SER A 203 -7.81 6.75 -11.30
C SER A 203 -6.42 6.16 -11.06
N VAL A 204 -6.10 5.79 -9.82
CA VAL A 204 -4.82 5.17 -9.50
C VAL A 204 -4.80 3.74 -10.02
N ASN A 205 -5.72 2.89 -9.55
CA ASN A 205 -5.71 1.46 -9.81
C ASN A 205 -6.92 0.92 -10.57
N ASN A 206 -7.91 1.74 -10.95
CA ASN A 206 -9.09 1.31 -11.72
C ASN A 206 -9.86 0.12 -11.09
N ILE A 207 -9.68 -0.17 -9.80
CA ILE A 207 -10.46 -1.21 -9.12
C ILE A 207 -11.91 -0.70 -9.00
N HIS A 208 -12.86 -1.58 -9.34
CA HIS A 208 -14.28 -1.34 -9.14
C HIS A 208 -14.64 -1.65 -7.68
N GLU A 209 -15.19 -0.68 -6.98
CA GLU A 209 -15.98 -0.88 -5.76
C GLU A 209 -17.46 -0.89 -6.12
N ILE A 210 -18.23 -1.85 -5.59
CA ILE A 210 -19.69 -1.87 -5.63
C ILE A 210 -20.20 -1.72 -4.19
N TRP A 211 -20.96 -0.67 -3.90
CA TRP A 211 -21.45 -0.40 -2.55
C TRP A 211 -22.94 -0.13 -2.51
N THR A 212 -23.57 -0.47 -1.38
CA THR A 212 -25.03 -0.44 -1.20
C THR A 212 -25.42 0.25 0.09
N LEU A 213 -26.47 1.09 0.02
CA LEU A 213 -27.08 1.76 1.17
C LEU A 213 -28.55 1.37 1.29
N ASP A 214 -29.11 1.42 2.50
CA ASP A 214 -30.57 1.41 2.67
C ASP A 214 -31.20 2.80 2.45
N LYS A 215 -32.55 2.85 2.41
CA LYS A 215 -33.35 4.10 2.34
C LYS A 215 -33.08 5.11 3.49
N LYS A 216 -32.28 4.77 4.49
CA LYS A 216 -31.86 5.68 5.58
C LYS A 216 -30.37 6.08 5.48
N GLY A 217 -29.71 5.78 4.36
CA GLY A 217 -28.32 6.11 4.12
C GLY A 217 -27.32 5.29 4.93
N ARG A 218 -27.72 4.15 5.52
CA ARG A 218 -26.80 3.29 6.28
C ARG A 218 -26.16 2.28 5.33
N THR A 219 -24.86 2.05 5.47
CA THR A 219 -24.16 1.10 4.60
C THR A 219 -24.62 -0.33 4.87
N LEU A 220 -24.88 -1.08 3.79
CA LEU A 220 -25.24 -2.50 3.82
C LEU A 220 -24.04 -3.36 3.40
N SER A 221 -23.37 -3.01 2.29
CA SER A 221 -22.12 -3.62 1.85
C SER A 221 -21.22 -2.66 1.07
N ARG A 222 -19.92 -2.96 1.04
CA ARG A 222 -18.91 -2.42 0.13
C ARG A 222 -18.06 -3.58 -0.38
N ASP A 223 -18.18 -3.92 -1.65
CA ASP A 223 -17.60 -5.11 -2.29
C ASP A 223 -16.56 -4.69 -3.32
N MET A 224 -15.34 -5.23 -3.20
CA MET A 224 -14.18 -4.81 -3.97
C MET A 224 -13.13 -5.92 -3.90
N TYR A 225 -13.26 -6.91 -4.81
CA TYR A 225 -12.46 -8.13 -4.81
C TYR A 225 -10.95 -7.92 -4.55
N PRO A 226 -10.32 -8.68 -3.63
CA PRO A 226 -10.85 -9.81 -2.85
C PRO A 226 -11.52 -9.43 -1.52
N PHE A 227 -11.72 -8.13 -1.26
CA PHE A 227 -12.23 -7.60 0.00
C PHE A 227 -13.74 -7.33 -0.06
N LYS A 228 -14.43 -7.52 1.06
CA LYS A 228 -15.86 -7.19 1.17
C LYS A 228 -16.23 -6.77 2.58
N ALA A 229 -16.57 -5.51 2.78
CA ALA A 229 -17.16 -5.02 4.01
C ALA A 229 -18.68 -5.22 3.97
N ILE A 230 -19.26 -5.79 5.03
CA ILE A 230 -20.71 -5.99 5.17
C ILE A 230 -21.17 -5.54 6.55
N LYS A 231 -22.38 -5.00 6.65
CA LYS A 231 -22.94 -4.49 7.90
C LYS A 231 -22.94 -5.58 8.99
N SER A 232 -22.37 -5.25 10.15
CA SER A 232 -22.18 -6.24 11.21
C SER A 232 -23.49 -6.83 11.72
N GLY A 233 -23.45 -8.13 12.03
CA GLY A 233 -24.62 -8.92 12.44
C GLY A 233 -25.43 -9.53 11.29
N ILE A 234 -25.08 -9.29 10.02
CA ILE A 234 -25.69 -9.98 8.86
C ILE A 234 -25.02 -11.36 8.59
N ILE A 235 -23.83 -11.62 9.16
CA ILE A 235 -23.08 -12.87 8.96
C ILE A 235 -23.84 -14.08 9.53
N GLN A 236 -24.22 -15.01 8.64
CA GLN A 236 -24.60 -16.36 9.05
C GLN A 236 -23.37 -17.16 9.48
N LYS A 237 -23.49 -18.00 10.52
CA LYS A 237 -22.38 -18.66 11.24
C LYS A 237 -21.56 -19.73 10.45
N ASN A 238 -21.73 -19.84 9.13
CA ASN A 238 -21.40 -21.07 8.38
C ASN A 238 -20.16 -20.99 7.45
N GLU A 239 -19.27 -19.99 7.60
CA GLU A 239 -17.99 -19.93 6.85
C GLU A 239 -16.74 -20.02 7.74
N GLN A 240 -16.62 -21.14 8.48
CA GLN A 240 -15.40 -21.49 9.22
C GLN A 240 -14.32 -22.09 8.30
N GLY A 241 -13.84 -21.29 7.35
CA GLY A 241 -12.70 -21.63 6.49
C GLY A 241 -11.35 -21.35 7.14
N THR A 242 -10.31 -22.07 6.72
CA THR A 242 -8.91 -21.84 7.16
C THR A 242 -8.37 -20.52 6.61
N ALA A 243 -7.82 -19.67 7.49
CA ALA A 243 -7.37 -18.29 7.21
C ALA A 243 -6.52 -18.12 5.92
N ILE A 244 -7.18 -17.77 4.81
CA ILE A 244 -6.60 -17.57 3.48
C ILE A 244 -5.62 -16.40 3.52
N ASN A 245 -4.47 -16.60 2.87
CA ASN A 245 -3.41 -15.61 2.83
C ASN A 245 -3.64 -14.61 1.69
N LEU A 246 -3.46 -13.31 1.91
CA LEU A 246 -3.59 -12.33 0.83
C LEU A 246 -2.54 -12.52 -0.28
N PHE A 247 -1.35 -13.02 0.09
CA PHE A 247 -0.33 -13.47 -0.86
C PHE A 247 -0.76 -14.69 -1.71
N GLU A 248 -1.72 -15.49 -1.25
CA GLU A 248 -2.33 -16.58 -2.04
C GLU A 248 -3.52 -16.08 -2.86
N ALA A 249 -4.30 -15.11 -2.37
CA ALA A 249 -5.39 -14.48 -3.12
C ALA A 249 -4.93 -13.73 -4.39
N PHE A 250 -3.67 -13.27 -4.41
CA PHE A 250 -3.03 -12.67 -5.57
C PHE A 250 -1.78 -13.45 -6.05
N ASN A 251 -1.71 -14.76 -5.82
CA ASN A 251 -0.62 -15.52 -6.42
C ASN A 251 -0.80 -15.60 -7.94
N ILE A 252 0.30 -15.75 -8.67
CA ILE A 252 0.25 -16.05 -10.10
C ILE A 252 0.66 -17.51 -10.24
N ALA A 253 -0.34 -18.38 -10.38
CA ALA A 253 -0.14 -19.82 -10.52
C ALA A 253 0.70 -20.12 -11.78
N VAL A 254 1.86 -20.76 -11.58
CA VAL A 254 2.78 -21.18 -12.64
C VAL A 254 3.34 -22.54 -12.21
N PRO A 255 3.13 -23.65 -12.95
CA PRO A 255 3.36 -25.01 -12.42
C PRO A 255 4.81 -25.37 -12.04
N ARG A 256 5.80 -24.61 -12.52
CA ARG A 256 7.23 -24.86 -12.30
C ARG A 256 8.03 -23.55 -12.25
N ARG A 257 9.28 -23.63 -11.78
CA ARG A 257 10.26 -22.53 -11.90
C ARG A 257 10.73 -22.40 -13.36
N ALA A 258 11.14 -21.20 -13.75
CA ALA A 258 11.81 -20.95 -15.03
C ALA A 258 13.16 -21.70 -15.10
N GLN A 259 13.50 -22.19 -16.28
CA GLN A 259 14.79 -22.82 -16.58
C GLN A 259 15.83 -21.78 -17.03
N SER A 260 17.12 -22.13 -16.98
CA SER A 260 18.24 -21.20 -17.27
C SER A 260 18.31 -20.73 -18.73
N ASN A 261 17.69 -21.48 -19.64
CA ASN A 261 17.47 -21.20 -21.06
C ASN A 261 16.17 -20.43 -21.35
N GLU A 262 15.37 -20.10 -20.33
CA GLU A 262 14.09 -19.38 -20.47
C GLU A 262 14.18 -17.93 -19.97
N THR A 263 13.30 -17.08 -20.47
CA THR A 263 12.99 -15.76 -19.91
C THR A 263 11.60 -15.80 -19.26
N ILE A 264 11.44 -14.99 -18.21
CA ILE A 264 10.15 -14.75 -17.55
C ILE A 264 9.51 -13.58 -18.29
N SER A 265 8.34 -13.79 -18.90
CA SER A 265 7.59 -12.72 -19.58
C SER A 265 6.31 -12.38 -18.85
N LEU A 266 6.06 -11.08 -18.68
CA LEU A 266 4.88 -10.52 -18.02
C LEU A 266 3.95 -9.93 -19.08
N LYS A 267 2.65 -10.24 -18.99
CA LYS A 267 1.58 -9.51 -19.66
C LYS A 267 0.69 -8.88 -18.60
N LEU A 268 0.38 -7.59 -18.75
CA LEU A 268 -0.44 -6.84 -17.81
C LEU A 268 -1.78 -6.50 -18.46
N ASP A 269 -2.87 -6.70 -17.73
CA ASP A 269 -4.21 -6.31 -18.17
C ASP A 269 -4.47 -4.83 -17.83
N SER A 270 -4.56 -3.99 -18.87
CA SER A 270 -4.95 -2.57 -18.78
C SER A 270 -4.06 -1.64 -17.93
N CYS A 271 -2.81 -2.00 -17.68
CA CYS A 271 -1.80 -1.14 -17.06
C CYS A 271 -0.37 -1.46 -17.54
N ASP A 272 0.54 -0.49 -17.40
CA ASP A 272 1.98 -0.65 -17.67
C ASP A 272 2.77 -0.80 -16.35
N LEU A 273 3.99 -1.34 -16.43
CA LEU A 273 4.92 -1.41 -15.29
C LEU A 273 5.41 -0.01 -14.86
N ASP A 274 5.75 0.15 -13.59
CA ASP A 274 6.31 1.40 -13.07
C ASP A 274 7.64 1.74 -13.76
N THR A 275 7.85 3.04 -14.04
CA THR A 275 9.02 3.52 -14.79
C THR A 275 10.35 3.17 -14.13
N SER A 276 10.38 2.98 -12.80
CA SER A 276 11.58 2.61 -12.07
C SER A 276 12.11 1.21 -12.43
N VAL A 277 11.28 0.26 -12.88
CA VAL A 277 11.73 -1.11 -13.20
C VAL A 277 11.93 -1.38 -14.69
N LEU A 278 11.59 -0.45 -15.58
CA LEU A 278 11.58 -0.70 -17.03
C LEU A 278 12.94 -1.16 -17.59
N PHE A 279 14.06 -0.74 -17.01
CA PHE A 279 15.41 -1.17 -17.44
C PHE A 279 15.70 -2.66 -17.19
N PHE A 280 14.94 -3.33 -16.32
CA PHE A 280 15.00 -4.78 -16.14
C PHE A 280 14.31 -5.56 -17.28
N TYR A 281 13.61 -4.90 -18.20
CA TYR A 281 12.79 -5.54 -19.23
C TYR A 281 13.10 -5.08 -20.66
N LYS A 282 12.79 -5.93 -21.62
CA LYS A 282 12.54 -5.55 -23.02
C LYS A 282 11.03 -5.62 -23.27
N LYS A 283 10.41 -4.54 -23.78
CA LYS A 283 8.98 -4.55 -24.18
C LYS A 283 8.87 -4.90 -25.66
N SER A 284 7.96 -5.82 -26.01
CA SER A 284 7.56 -6.13 -27.38
C SER A 284 6.10 -6.59 -27.37
N ASP A 285 5.28 -6.08 -28.28
CA ASP A 285 3.90 -6.56 -28.50
C ASP A 285 3.01 -6.52 -27.24
N GLY A 286 3.23 -5.52 -26.38
CA GLY A 286 2.55 -5.36 -25.09
C GLY A 286 3.05 -6.30 -23.97
N VAL A 287 4.04 -7.16 -24.25
CA VAL A 287 4.65 -8.10 -23.31
C VAL A 287 6.01 -7.59 -22.84
N TYR A 288 6.28 -7.72 -21.55
CA TYR A 288 7.56 -7.37 -20.91
C TYR A 288 8.40 -8.62 -20.67
N TYR A 289 9.54 -8.74 -21.33
CA TYR A 289 10.46 -9.88 -21.22
C TYR A 289 11.59 -9.52 -20.25
N LEU A 290 11.77 -10.31 -19.19
CA LEU A 290 12.79 -10.04 -18.16
C LEU A 290 14.21 -10.27 -18.72
N ASN A 291 15.06 -9.26 -18.62
CA ASN A 291 16.47 -9.31 -18.98
C ASN A 291 17.23 -10.27 -18.05
N ARG A 292 18.41 -10.77 -18.46
CA ARG A 292 19.21 -11.64 -17.58
C ARG A 292 19.80 -10.82 -16.43
N LEU A 293 19.15 -10.89 -15.26
CA LEU A 293 19.65 -10.33 -14.01
C LEU A 293 21.00 -10.98 -13.62
N PRO A 294 21.91 -10.27 -12.92
CA PRO A 294 23.19 -10.83 -12.48
C PRO A 294 23.03 -12.02 -11.51
N GLN A 295 23.75 -13.11 -11.79
CA GLN A 295 23.74 -14.36 -11.01
C GLN A 295 25.04 -14.57 -10.20
N LYS A 296 26.02 -13.69 -10.39
CA LYS A 296 27.27 -13.61 -9.62
C LYS A 296 27.45 -12.15 -9.23
N CYS A 297 27.88 -11.89 -7.99
CA CYS A 297 28.41 -10.57 -7.64
C CYS A 297 29.83 -10.47 -8.18
N VAL A 298 30.20 -9.29 -8.68
CA VAL A 298 31.56 -8.95 -9.06
C VAL A 298 31.84 -7.57 -8.50
N ASP A 299 32.96 -7.44 -7.82
CA ASP A 299 33.49 -6.16 -7.35
C ASP A 299 34.08 -5.40 -8.55
N GLY A 300 33.31 -4.43 -9.06
CA GLY A 300 33.69 -3.66 -10.24
C GLY A 300 34.81 -2.66 -9.95
N ALA A 301 35.61 -2.34 -10.97
CA ALA A 301 36.68 -1.34 -10.86
C ALA A 301 36.17 0.05 -10.40
N SER A 302 34.91 0.38 -10.67
CA SER A 302 34.25 1.62 -10.22
C SER A 302 33.77 1.61 -8.76
N LEU A 303 34.17 0.64 -7.92
CA LEU A 303 33.99 0.76 -6.46
C LEU A 303 34.71 1.99 -5.86
N ALA A 304 35.73 2.51 -6.53
CA ALA A 304 36.37 3.78 -6.18
C ALA A 304 35.58 5.02 -6.65
N GLU A 305 34.72 4.88 -7.67
CA GLU A 305 33.98 5.98 -8.32
C GLU A 305 32.51 5.58 -8.55
N ILE A 306 31.71 5.67 -7.49
CA ILE A 306 30.25 5.57 -7.58
C ILE A 306 29.75 6.72 -8.48
N PRO A 307 28.99 6.47 -9.56
CA PRO A 307 28.46 7.53 -10.42
C PRO A 307 27.51 8.47 -9.65
N ASP A 308 27.47 9.77 -9.99
CA ASP A 308 26.63 10.74 -9.26
C ASP A 308 25.13 10.40 -9.27
N SER A 309 24.65 9.83 -10.39
CA SER A 309 23.28 9.29 -10.52
C SER A 309 22.97 8.13 -9.56
N VAL A 310 24.01 7.51 -8.98
CA VAL A 310 23.93 6.40 -8.01
C VAL A 310 24.23 6.89 -6.58
N LYS A 311 25.06 7.93 -6.38
CA LYS A 311 25.34 8.54 -5.06
C LYS A 311 24.06 8.99 -4.34
N ASN A 312 23.05 9.44 -5.09
CA ASN A 312 21.73 9.77 -4.54
C ASN A 312 21.09 8.62 -3.73
N PHE A 313 21.47 7.37 -3.99
CA PHE A 313 20.96 6.19 -3.28
C PHE A 313 21.80 5.82 -2.04
N LEU A 314 22.52 6.79 -1.46
CA LEU A 314 23.08 6.77 -0.11
C LEU A 314 22.27 7.65 0.87
N ILE A 315 21.51 8.61 0.34
CA ILE A 315 20.74 9.61 1.11
C ILE A 315 19.65 8.90 1.95
N PRO A 316 19.34 9.34 3.19
CA PRO A 316 18.24 8.80 3.98
C PRO A 316 16.87 9.04 3.31
N THR A 317 15.89 8.21 3.64
CA THR A 317 14.48 8.32 3.21
C THR A 317 13.55 7.99 4.39
N PRO A 318 12.22 8.22 4.28
CA PRO A 318 11.28 7.87 5.36
C PRO A 318 11.35 6.40 5.81
N THR A 319 11.62 5.44 4.92
CA THR A 319 11.79 4.02 5.31
C THR A 319 13.24 3.65 5.65
N LEU A 320 14.23 4.35 5.09
CA LEU A 320 15.66 4.08 5.24
C LEU A 320 16.32 5.20 6.06
N GLN A 321 16.20 5.14 7.39
CA GLN A 321 16.72 6.17 8.30
C GLN A 321 18.24 6.01 8.53
N THR A 322 19.04 6.14 7.46
CA THR A 322 20.49 5.82 7.41
C THR A 322 21.36 6.64 8.35
N THR A 323 20.88 7.80 8.80
CA THR A 323 21.59 8.75 9.68
C THR A 323 21.32 8.57 11.17
N GLN A 324 20.54 7.55 11.56
CA GLN A 324 20.23 7.29 12.97
C GLN A 324 21.39 6.55 13.67
N PRO A 325 21.75 6.91 14.92
CA PRO A 325 22.90 6.33 15.61
C PRO A 325 22.90 4.80 15.62
N GLU A 326 21.77 4.16 15.91
CA GLU A 326 21.66 2.70 16.02
C GLU A 326 21.90 1.99 14.68
N ILE A 327 21.55 2.64 13.56
CA ILE A 327 21.82 2.14 12.20
C ILE A 327 23.30 2.31 11.85
N ILE A 328 23.91 3.44 12.21
CA ILE A 328 25.34 3.72 11.97
C ILE A 328 26.23 2.78 12.82
N GLU A 329 25.95 2.64 14.11
CA GLU A 329 26.68 1.76 15.03
C GLU A 329 26.65 0.30 14.56
N LEU A 330 25.48 -0.20 14.14
CA LEU A 330 25.38 -1.54 13.60
C LEU A 330 26.09 -1.67 12.24
N ALA A 331 25.96 -0.68 11.35
CA ALA A 331 26.63 -0.71 10.04
C ALA A 331 28.16 -0.75 10.19
N GLU A 332 28.74 0.12 11.04
CA GLU A 332 30.18 0.12 11.32
C GLU A 332 30.64 -1.17 12.02
N LYS A 333 29.86 -1.70 12.97
CA LYS A 333 30.15 -2.99 13.63
C LYS A 333 30.14 -4.17 12.66
N LEU A 334 29.24 -4.19 11.67
CA LEU A 334 29.18 -5.25 10.65
C LEU A 334 30.23 -5.06 9.55
N LYS A 335 30.60 -3.80 9.24
CA LYS A 335 31.63 -3.43 8.28
C LYS A 335 33.03 -3.80 8.78
N GLY A 336 33.39 -3.42 10.00
CA GLY A 336 34.72 -3.62 10.56
C GLY A 336 35.81 -3.07 9.62
N THR A 337 36.66 -3.95 9.10
CA THR A 337 37.73 -3.61 8.14
C THR A 337 37.36 -3.87 6.67
N MET A 338 36.13 -4.33 6.36
CA MET A 338 35.71 -4.59 4.98
C MET A 338 35.59 -3.30 4.18
N LYS A 339 36.04 -3.35 2.92
CA LYS A 339 35.76 -2.33 1.92
C LYS A 339 34.34 -2.54 1.34
N PRO A 340 33.64 -1.47 0.90
CA PRO A 340 32.39 -1.59 0.15
C PRO A 340 32.55 -2.54 -1.04
N GLY A 341 31.61 -3.49 -1.19
CA GLY A 341 31.70 -4.56 -2.19
C GLY A 341 30.86 -5.80 -1.85
N CYS A 342 30.98 -6.84 -2.67
CA CYS A 342 30.20 -8.08 -2.63
C CYS A 342 30.23 -8.77 -1.26
N ALA A 343 31.40 -8.85 -0.62
CA ALA A 343 31.56 -9.48 0.70
C ALA A 343 30.79 -8.74 1.81
N MET A 344 30.74 -7.41 1.75
CA MET A 344 29.97 -6.60 2.68
C MET A 344 28.46 -6.79 2.44
N VAL A 345 28.00 -6.77 1.17
CA VAL A 345 26.59 -7.04 0.84
C VAL A 345 26.14 -8.41 1.36
N GLN A 346 26.96 -9.45 1.15
CA GLN A 346 26.64 -10.79 1.66
C GLN A 346 26.62 -10.83 3.19
N THR A 347 27.62 -10.26 3.86
CA THR A 347 27.69 -10.26 5.33
C THR A 347 26.50 -9.56 5.98
N PHE A 348 26.06 -8.44 5.40
CA PHE A 348 24.92 -7.66 5.90
C PHE A 348 23.59 -8.38 5.61
N ASN A 349 23.43 -8.95 4.41
CA ASN A 349 22.29 -9.80 4.04
C ASN A 349 22.12 -10.97 5.02
N ASP A 350 23.23 -11.66 5.29
CA ASP A 350 23.30 -12.81 6.18
C ASP A 350 23.04 -12.43 7.65
N TYR A 351 23.53 -11.26 8.09
CA TYR A 351 23.20 -10.75 9.42
C TYR A 351 21.70 -10.52 9.57
N VAL A 352 21.08 -9.78 8.65
CA VAL A 352 19.63 -9.49 8.71
C VAL A 352 18.81 -10.79 8.65
N TYR A 353 19.17 -11.74 7.78
CA TYR A 353 18.52 -13.06 7.70
C TYR A 353 18.58 -13.87 9.01
N LYS A 354 19.69 -13.77 9.75
CA LYS A 354 19.95 -14.54 10.99
C LYS A 354 19.39 -13.87 12.24
N ASN A 355 19.26 -12.54 12.26
CA ASN A 355 18.93 -11.77 13.47
C ASN A 355 17.52 -11.16 13.47
N ILE A 356 16.87 -10.99 12.31
CA ILE A 356 15.48 -10.52 12.24
C ILE A 356 14.53 -11.72 12.14
N ASN A 357 13.65 -11.84 13.14
CA ASN A 357 12.68 -12.93 13.21
C ASN A 357 11.54 -12.72 12.20
N LYS A 358 11.18 -13.77 11.46
CA LYS A 358 10.17 -13.69 10.39
C LYS A 358 8.75 -13.65 10.97
N ARG A 359 8.25 -12.45 11.27
CA ARG A 359 6.94 -12.17 11.85
C ARG A 359 6.26 -11.07 11.04
N ASN A 360 5.00 -11.28 10.64
CA ASN A 360 4.27 -10.24 9.92
C ASN A 360 3.95 -9.09 10.87
N THR A 361 4.67 -7.98 10.76
CA THR A 361 4.36 -6.69 11.39
C THR A 361 3.17 -6.03 10.70
N ALA A 362 3.13 -6.19 9.38
CA ALA A 362 2.18 -5.59 8.47
C ALA A 362 2.09 -4.05 8.52
N THR A 363 3.20 -3.41 8.92
CA THR A 363 3.39 -1.97 8.94
C THR A 363 3.83 -1.40 7.59
N PHE A 364 3.77 -0.08 7.51
CA PHE A 364 4.69 0.70 6.71
C PHE A 364 6.13 0.41 7.22
N SER A 365 6.95 -0.25 6.42
CA SER A 365 8.24 -0.78 6.87
C SER A 365 9.25 0.34 7.17
N SER A 366 9.90 0.28 8.33
CA SER A 366 10.97 1.21 8.74
C SER A 366 12.22 0.43 9.16
N ALA A 367 13.40 0.87 8.72
CA ALA A 367 14.67 0.27 9.11
C ALA A 367 14.93 0.39 10.62
N LEU A 368 14.71 1.58 11.19
CA LEU A 368 14.90 1.81 12.63
C LEU A 368 13.90 1.01 13.49
N GLU A 369 12.64 0.93 13.07
CA GLU A 369 11.61 0.11 13.74
C GLU A 369 11.95 -1.39 13.66
N THR A 370 12.45 -1.86 12.51
CA THR A 370 12.88 -3.25 12.33
C THR A 370 14.06 -3.60 13.22
N LEU A 371 15.07 -2.72 13.30
CA LEU A 371 16.24 -2.93 14.17
C LEU A 371 15.85 -3.00 15.65
N LYS A 372 14.96 -2.10 16.10
CA LYS A 372 14.53 -2.02 17.50
C LYS A 372 13.59 -3.16 17.91
N SER A 373 12.75 -3.66 16.99
CA SER A 373 11.83 -4.77 17.26
C SER A 373 12.46 -6.15 17.08
N GLY A 374 13.47 -6.29 16.21
CA GLY A 374 14.12 -7.58 15.93
C GLY A 374 13.22 -8.58 15.17
N PHE A 375 12.13 -8.11 14.56
CA PHE A 375 11.23 -8.94 13.77
C PHE A 375 10.58 -8.20 12.59
N GLY A 376 10.17 -8.94 11.55
CA GLY A 376 9.68 -8.36 10.31
C GLY A 376 9.26 -9.37 9.24
N ASP A 377 8.60 -8.92 8.17
CA ASP A 377 8.44 -9.68 6.92
C ASP A 377 9.47 -9.21 5.86
N CYS A 378 9.25 -9.56 4.60
CA CYS A 378 10.15 -9.20 3.50
C CYS A 378 10.37 -7.69 3.36
N GLY A 379 9.38 -6.86 3.71
CA GLY A 379 9.52 -5.40 3.69
C GLY A 379 10.55 -4.92 4.72
N GLU A 380 10.35 -5.29 5.99
CA GLU A 380 11.21 -4.95 7.13
C GLU A 380 12.67 -5.40 6.91
N HIS A 381 12.86 -6.67 6.49
CA HIS A 381 14.20 -7.19 6.19
C HIS A 381 14.88 -6.37 5.07
N SER A 382 14.12 -5.92 4.07
CA SER A 382 14.66 -5.18 2.93
C SER A 382 15.01 -3.74 3.29
N VAL A 383 14.15 -3.03 4.04
CA VAL A 383 14.46 -1.66 4.49
C VAL A 383 15.64 -1.65 5.45
N LEU A 384 15.75 -2.61 6.38
CA LEU A 384 16.90 -2.70 7.27
C LEU A 384 18.20 -3.00 6.51
N LEU A 385 18.20 -3.98 5.59
CA LEU A 385 19.40 -4.25 4.80
C LEU A 385 19.80 -3.04 3.95
N ALA A 386 18.85 -2.41 3.25
CA ALA A 386 19.15 -1.23 2.42
C ALA A 386 19.68 -0.06 3.27
N ALA A 387 19.12 0.18 4.46
CA ALA A 387 19.61 1.25 5.35
C ALA A 387 21.02 0.97 5.88
N LEU A 388 21.32 -0.26 6.32
CA LEU A 388 22.65 -0.65 6.78
C LEU A 388 23.69 -0.56 5.66
N LEU A 389 23.35 -1.00 4.45
CA LEU A 389 24.23 -0.87 3.28
C LEU A 389 24.53 0.60 2.94
N ARG A 390 23.52 1.46 2.91
CA ARG A 390 23.70 2.91 2.69
C ARG A 390 24.59 3.54 3.76
N ALA A 391 24.37 3.22 5.03
CA ALA A 391 25.20 3.71 6.14
C ALA A 391 26.66 3.23 6.03
N ALA A 392 26.90 2.00 5.54
CA ALA A 392 28.24 1.48 5.25
C ALA A 392 28.85 1.96 3.90
N GLY A 393 28.19 2.88 3.19
CA GLY A 393 28.68 3.48 1.94
C GLY A 393 28.35 2.71 0.66
N ILE A 394 27.50 1.68 0.71
CA ILE A 394 27.02 0.95 -0.47
C ILE A 394 25.66 1.52 -0.91
N PRO A 395 25.54 2.10 -2.12
CA PRO A 395 24.26 2.55 -2.65
C PRO A 395 23.30 1.37 -2.80
N ALA A 396 22.12 1.47 -2.19
CA ALA A 396 21.16 0.36 -2.12
C ALA A 396 19.72 0.85 -2.31
N ARG A 397 18.84 0.05 -2.91
CA ARG A 397 17.43 0.36 -3.17
C ARG A 397 16.53 -0.80 -2.76
N VAL A 398 15.30 -0.52 -2.33
CA VAL A 398 14.30 -1.57 -2.07
C VAL A 398 13.46 -1.80 -3.33
N ILE A 399 13.37 -3.07 -3.76
CA ILE A 399 12.50 -3.52 -4.85
C ILE A 399 11.30 -4.24 -4.23
N MET A 400 10.10 -3.91 -4.71
CA MET A 400 8.92 -4.76 -4.54
C MET A 400 8.59 -5.45 -5.87
N GLY A 401 8.19 -6.71 -5.79
CA GLY A 401 7.96 -7.53 -6.98
C GLY A 401 7.50 -8.94 -6.63
N LEU A 402 7.90 -9.92 -7.45
CA LEU A 402 7.51 -11.32 -7.27
C LEU A 402 8.72 -12.26 -7.21
N VAL A 403 8.58 -13.37 -6.47
CA VAL A 403 9.50 -14.54 -6.50
C VAL A 403 8.71 -15.83 -6.67
N TYR A 404 9.31 -16.82 -7.33
CA TYR A 404 8.72 -18.15 -7.48
C TYR A 404 8.86 -18.99 -6.19
N VAL A 405 7.74 -19.47 -5.65
CA VAL A 405 7.67 -20.33 -4.46
C VAL A 405 7.26 -21.74 -4.86
N GLY A 406 8.25 -22.61 -5.09
CA GLY A 406 8.06 -23.97 -5.59
C GLY A 406 7.02 -24.81 -4.85
N PRO A 407 7.06 -24.92 -3.50
CA PRO A 407 6.06 -25.66 -2.72
C PRO A 407 4.62 -25.14 -2.80
N LYS A 408 4.38 -24.02 -3.50
CA LYS A 408 3.04 -23.45 -3.72
C LYS A 408 2.67 -23.25 -5.20
N GLY A 409 3.51 -23.70 -6.14
CA GLY A 409 3.18 -23.70 -7.58
C GLY A 409 2.90 -22.32 -8.19
N GLY A 410 3.66 -21.28 -7.82
CA GLY A 410 3.45 -19.95 -8.41
C GLY A 410 4.39 -18.85 -7.95
N TYR A 411 4.16 -17.65 -8.47
CA TYR A 411 4.83 -16.41 -8.08
C TYR A 411 4.04 -15.67 -6.99
N TYR A 412 4.78 -15.10 -6.04
CA TYR A 412 4.26 -14.47 -4.83
C TYR A 412 4.89 -13.10 -4.61
N TYR A 413 4.09 -12.13 -4.14
CA TYR A 413 4.56 -10.80 -3.77
C TYR A 413 5.65 -10.86 -2.71
N HIS A 414 6.65 -10.00 -2.86
CA HIS A 414 7.86 -10.00 -2.06
C HIS A 414 8.61 -8.67 -2.16
N ALA A 415 9.50 -8.41 -1.21
CA ALA A 415 10.45 -7.31 -1.25
C ALA A 415 11.89 -7.83 -1.05
N TRP A 416 12.85 -7.19 -1.73
CA TRP A 416 14.29 -7.48 -1.62
C TRP A 416 15.11 -6.21 -1.93
N VAL A 417 16.43 -6.31 -1.85
CA VAL A 417 17.34 -5.17 -2.06
C VAL A 417 18.11 -5.34 -3.36
N MET A 418 18.37 -4.23 -4.06
CA MET A 418 19.45 -4.12 -5.04
C MET A 418 20.55 -3.22 -4.49
N ALA A 419 21.80 -3.66 -4.55
CA ALA A 419 22.98 -2.96 -4.06
C ALA A 419 23.94 -2.68 -5.22
N TYR A 420 24.73 -1.61 -5.15
CA TYR A 420 25.68 -1.24 -6.20
C TYR A 420 27.12 -1.59 -5.80
N THR A 421 27.70 -2.60 -6.46
CA THR A 421 29.11 -3.03 -6.27
C THR A 421 29.97 -2.72 -7.51
N GLY A 422 29.73 -1.57 -8.13
CA GLY A 422 30.15 -1.27 -9.52
C GLY A 422 29.14 -1.74 -10.58
N SER A 423 28.22 -2.64 -10.20
CA SER A 423 26.98 -2.94 -10.93
C SER A 423 25.85 -3.26 -9.94
N TRP A 424 24.60 -3.24 -10.40
CA TRP A 424 23.44 -3.55 -9.55
C TRP A 424 23.26 -5.05 -9.33
N ILE A 425 23.50 -5.52 -8.10
CA ILE A 425 23.36 -6.91 -7.66
C ILE A 425 22.17 -7.05 -6.69
N PHE A 426 21.42 -8.15 -6.75
CA PHE A 426 20.26 -8.38 -5.86
C PHE A 426 20.66 -9.18 -4.61
N ALA A 427 20.11 -8.80 -3.46
CA ALA A 427 20.21 -9.49 -2.17
C ALA A 427 18.82 -9.65 -1.56
N ASP A 428 18.47 -10.85 -1.08
CA ASP A 428 17.19 -11.13 -0.43
C ASP A 428 17.40 -11.53 1.03
N PRO A 429 17.41 -10.55 1.96
CA PRO A 429 17.67 -10.79 3.38
C PRO A 429 16.57 -11.60 4.05
N SER A 430 15.36 -11.68 3.46
CA SER A 430 14.25 -12.47 4.01
C SER A 430 14.30 -13.95 3.62
N HIS A 431 15.05 -14.29 2.55
CA HIS A 431 15.35 -15.67 2.17
C HIS A 431 16.80 -16.08 2.41
N GLY A 432 17.71 -15.14 2.74
CA GLY A 432 19.12 -15.43 2.98
C GLY A 432 19.86 -15.74 1.69
N VAL A 433 19.44 -15.13 0.58
CA VAL A 433 19.94 -15.44 -0.76
C VAL A 433 20.73 -14.27 -1.31
N PHE A 434 21.99 -14.52 -1.65
CA PHE A 434 22.84 -13.59 -2.36
C PHE A 434 23.78 -14.35 -3.32
N PRO A 435 23.84 -14.01 -4.62
CA PRO A 435 22.93 -13.11 -5.34
C PRO A 435 21.50 -13.64 -5.51
N ALA A 436 20.50 -12.78 -5.37
CA ALA A 436 19.07 -13.12 -5.49
C ALA A 436 18.49 -12.92 -6.92
N GLY A 437 19.30 -13.02 -7.97
CA GLY A 437 18.90 -12.66 -9.33
C GLY A 437 18.11 -13.70 -10.13
N PHE A 438 17.93 -14.94 -9.67
CA PHE A 438 17.52 -16.04 -10.56
C PHE A 438 16.06 -15.99 -11.05
N ASP A 439 15.12 -15.79 -10.12
CA ASP A 439 13.66 -15.89 -10.33
C ASP A 439 12.91 -14.72 -9.68
N ARG A 440 13.58 -13.58 -9.54
CA ARG A 440 13.04 -12.32 -9.00
C ARG A 440 12.53 -11.46 -10.15
N VAL A 441 11.31 -10.92 -9.98
CA VAL A 441 10.57 -10.19 -11.02
C VAL A 441 10.24 -8.79 -10.47
N PRO A 442 11.08 -7.77 -10.73
CA PRO A 442 10.86 -6.41 -10.23
C PRO A 442 9.56 -5.81 -10.77
N LEU A 443 8.68 -5.32 -9.90
CA LEU A 443 7.46 -4.59 -10.32
C LEU A 443 7.55 -3.10 -10.03
N ILE A 444 8.25 -2.71 -8.96
CA ILE A 444 8.47 -1.31 -8.59
C ILE A 444 9.72 -1.18 -7.68
N ILE A 445 10.44 -0.06 -7.79
CA ILE A 445 11.48 0.34 -6.82
C ILE A 445 10.91 1.45 -5.95
N ASP A 446 10.99 1.28 -4.63
CA ASP A 446 10.43 2.21 -3.65
C ASP A 446 11.28 2.24 -2.38
N ASP A 447 11.99 3.35 -2.15
CA ASP A 447 12.75 3.59 -0.93
C ASP A 447 11.98 4.45 0.09
N SER A 448 10.89 5.09 -0.33
CA SER A 448 10.19 6.14 0.42
C SER A 448 8.86 5.64 1.00
N GLY A 449 8.34 4.53 0.50
CA GLY A 449 7.03 3.96 0.80
C GLY A 449 5.88 4.66 0.08
N ASP A 450 6.17 5.70 -0.71
CA ASP A 450 5.20 6.54 -1.42
C ASP A 450 4.67 5.86 -2.69
N LYS A 451 5.36 4.83 -3.19
CA LYS A 451 4.94 4.07 -4.37
C LYS A 451 4.17 2.78 -4.03
N LEU A 452 3.99 2.44 -2.75
CA LEU A 452 3.24 1.25 -2.32
C LEU A 452 1.81 1.23 -2.89
N VAL A 453 1.13 2.38 -2.99
CA VAL A 453 -0.19 2.48 -3.63
C VAL A 453 -0.17 2.08 -5.12
N LEU A 454 0.94 2.31 -5.83
CA LEU A 454 1.08 1.97 -7.25
C LEU A 454 1.18 0.45 -7.47
N LEU A 455 1.59 -0.33 -6.46
CA LEU A 455 1.54 -1.79 -6.52
C LEU A 455 0.09 -2.30 -6.67
N SER A 456 -0.90 -1.58 -6.12
CA SER A 456 -2.32 -1.92 -6.28
C SER A 456 -2.81 -1.89 -7.73
N LYS A 457 -2.11 -1.20 -8.64
CA LYS A 457 -2.45 -1.16 -10.09
C LYS A 457 -2.26 -2.50 -10.78
N VAL A 458 -1.37 -3.36 -10.26
CA VAL A 458 -0.93 -4.61 -10.88
C VAL A 458 -1.34 -5.87 -10.11
N LEU A 459 -1.90 -5.73 -8.90
CA LEU A 459 -2.49 -6.85 -8.13
C LEU A 459 -3.55 -7.57 -8.96
N GLY A 460 -3.41 -8.89 -9.10
CA GLY A 460 -4.35 -9.73 -9.86
C GLY A 460 -4.41 -9.50 -11.37
N ARG A 461 -3.55 -8.63 -11.94
CA ARG A 461 -3.57 -8.25 -13.37
C ARG A 461 -2.33 -8.64 -14.16
N ILE A 462 -1.35 -9.26 -13.51
CA ILE A 462 -0.14 -9.79 -14.17
C ILE A 462 -0.39 -11.26 -14.52
N LYS A 463 -0.13 -11.63 -15.77
CA LYS A 463 0.04 -13.01 -16.24
C LYS A 463 1.52 -13.27 -16.47
N ILE A 464 2.02 -14.41 -15.98
CA ILE A 464 3.42 -14.81 -16.13
C ILE A 464 3.50 -16.05 -17.01
N GLU A 465 4.39 -16.01 -17.99
CA GLU A 465 4.77 -17.13 -18.82
C GLU A 465 6.29 -17.35 -18.77
N HIS A 466 6.72 -18.59 -18.99
CA HIS A 466 8.12 -18.93 -19.24
C HIS A 466 8.29 -19.22 -20.73
N ARG A 467 9.11 -18.41 -21.39
CA ARG A 467 9.35 -18.47 -22.84
C ARG A 467 10.81 -18.82 -23.10
N LYS A 468 11.09 -19.58 -24.16
CA LYS A 468 12.47 -19.79 -24.62
C LYS A 468 13.09 -18.45 -25.02
N ARG A 469 14.39 -18.30 -24.76
CA ARG A 469 15.20 -17.11 -25.12
C ARG A 469 15.51 -17.05 -26.60
#